data_AF-A0A7C2JM69-F1
#
_entry.id   AF-A0A7C2JM69-F1
#
_cell.length_a   1.000
_cell.length_b   1.000
_cell.length_c   1.000
_cell.angle_alpha   90.00
_cell.angle_beta   90.00
_cell.angle_gamma   90.00
#
_symmetry.space_group_name_H-M   'P 1'
#
loop_
_entity.id
_entity.type
_entity.pdbx_description
1 polymer ?
#
loop_
_entity_poly.entity_id
_entity_poly.type
_entity_poly.pdbx_seq_one_letter_code
_entity_poly.pdbx_strand_id
1 'polypeptide(L)'
;MAKTKFLFSTDFHGSETVWRKFLNAAKYFDLDALVLSGDMTGKLLIPIVERPDGKYDASLYGDPYVLTEEEVPDFEKKCRMITYIPYRTTSEEVERIAEEEQYREDLFERMECETIRYWLTLIPDRVPPDCKVVISPGNDDKFSIDEVIRADPNPQVIFGEEEVVDLDGEHEVLCFGWSNPTP
;
A
#
# COMPACT_ATOMS: atom_id res chain seq x y z
N MET A 1 27.39 18.10 -14.97
CA MET A 1 27.48 16.88 -14.13
C MET A 1 26.07 16.39 -13.99
N ALA A 2 25.78 15.17 -14.44
CA ALA A 2 24.54 14.51 -14.03
C ALA A 2 24.58 14.40 -12.51
N LYS A 3 23.49 14.80 -11.85
CA LYS A 3 23.39 14.72 -10.39
C LYS A 3 21.96 14.37 -10.06
N THR A 4 21.68 13.08 -10.05
CA THR A 4 20.41 12.54 -9.59
C THR A 4 20.21 12.84 -8.10
N LYS A 5 19.02 13.34 -7.75
CA LYS A 5 18.50 13.47 -6.39
C LYS A 5 17.36 12.48 -6.23
N PHE A 6 17.51 11.53 -5.32
CA PHE A 6 16.44 10.58 -5.02
C PHE A 6 16.18 10.50 -3.52
N LEU A 7 14.97 10.07 -3.17
CA LEU A 7 14.61 9.68 -1.82
C LEU A 7 14.34 8.18 -1.78
N PHE A 8 15.04 7.49 -0.89
CA PHE A 8 14.83 6.09 -0.59
C PHE A 8 14.03 5.92 0.69
N SER A 9 13.09 4.97 0.71
CA SER A 9 12.37 4.55 1.92
C SER A 9 11.94 3.08 1.82
N THR A 10 11.64 2.49 2.98
CA THR A 10 11.22 1.09 3.16
C THR A 10 10.19 0.99 4.30
N ASP A 11 9.53 -0.17 4.46
CA ASP A 11 8.73 -0.56 5.62
C ASP A 11 7.54 0.37 5.89
N PHE A 12 6.72 0.63 4.86
CA PHE A 12 5.54 1.48 5.01
C PHE A 12 4.43 0.79 5.78
N HIS A 13 4.41 -0.54 5.74
CA HIS A 13 3.44 -1.40 6.42
C HIS A 13 1.99 -0.91 6.27
N GLY A 14 1.58 -0.47 5.08
CA GLY A 14 0.23 0.01 4.80
C GLY A 14 -0.08 1.44 5.27
N SER A 15 0.90 2.24 5.71
CA SER A 15 0.67 3.62 6.12
C SER A 15 0.42 4.55 4.93
N GLU A 16 -0.85 4.83 4.64
CA GLU A 16 -1.21 5.81 3.60
C GLU A 16 -0.67 7.22 3.93
N THR A 17 -0.53 7.54 5.22
CA THR A 17 0.11 8.79 5.69
C THR A 17 1.53 8.91 5.17
N VAL A 18 2.32 7.85 5.31
CA VAL A 18 3.73 7.84 4.91
C VAL A 18 3.82 7.84 3.39
N TRP A 19 3.02 7.01 2.71
CA TRP A 19 2.93 6.99 1.25
C TRP A 19 2.68 8.38 0.65
N ARG A 20 1.67 9.11 1.16
CA ARG A 20 1.37 10.46 0.69
C ARG A 20 2.51 11.46 0.94
N LYS A 21 3.20 11.37 2.08
CA LYS A 21 4.35 12.24 2.38
C LYS A 21 5.53 11.92 1.47
N PHE A 22 5.78 10.65 1.21
CA PHE A 22 6.82 10.17 0.30
C PHE A 22 6.59 10.69 -1.12
N LEU A 23 5.38 10.57 -1.66
CA LEU A 23 5.03 11.13 -2.97
C LEU A 23 5.21 12.66 -3.02
N ASN A 24 4.75 13.38 -2.00
CA ASN A 24 4.89 14.85 -1.95
C ASN A 24 6.35 15.32 -1.82
N ALA A 25 7.26 14.45 -1.35
CA ALA A 25 8.67 14.75 -1.21
C ALA A 25 9.33 15.01 -2.57
N ALA A 26 8.85 14.37 -3.64
CA ALA A 26 9.34 14.58 -5.00
C ALA A 26 9.34 16.06 -5.38
N LYS A 27 8.19 16.73 -5.21
CA LYS A 27 8.05 18.16 -5.49
C LYS A 27 8.81 19.03 -4.49
N TYR A 28 8.75 18.68 -3.20
CA TYR A 28 9.32 19.53 -2.14
C TYR A 28 10.85 19.62 -2.21
N PHE A 29 11.50 18.50 -2.55
CA PHE A 29 12.96 18.42 -2.65
C PHE A 29 13.49 18.45 -4.09
N ASP A 30 12.60 18.62 -5.08
CA ASP A 30 12.96 18.63 -6.51
C ASP A 30 13.72 17.34 -6.87
N LEU A 31 13.10 16.18 -6.60
CA LEU A 31 13.73 14.87 -6.79
C LEU A 31 13.51 14.35 -8.22
N ASP A 32 14.52 13.68 -8.74
CA ASP A 32 14.48 12.96 -10.02
C ASP A 32 13.90 11.55 -9.86
N ALA A 33 13.98 10.97 -8.65
CA ALA A 33 13.40 9.67 -8.36
C ALA A 33 12.93 9.51 -6.89
N LEU A 34 11.90 8.68 -6.73
CA LEU A 34 11.46 8.08 -5.49
C LEU A 34 11.73 6.58 -5.58
N VAL A 35 12.35 6.01 -4.54
CA VAL A 35 12.61 4.57 -4.44
C VAL A 35 11.97 4.03 -3.16
N LEU A 36 10.95 3.20 -3.32
CA LEU A 36 10.36 2.39 -2.25
C LEU A 36 10.82 0.95 -2.44
N SER A 37 11.52 0.38 -1.47
CA SER A 37 11.91 -1.03 -1.50
C SER A 37 11.69 -1.65 -0.13
N GLY A 38 10.72 -2.57 -0.02
CA GLY A 38 10.41 -3.28 1.22
C GLY A 38 9.03 -2.99 1.81
N ASP A 39 8.43 -4.06 2.35
CA ASP A 39 7.20 -4.18 3.15
C ASP A 39 6.23 -3.00 3.09
N MET A 40 5.41 -2.99 2.04
CA MET A 40 4.49 -1.88 1.77
C MET A 40 3.07 -2.11 2.29
N THR A 41 2.63 -3.34 2.53
CA THR A 41 1.24 -3.65 2.91
C THR A 41 0.95 -3.67 4.41
N GLY A 42 -0.31 -3.44 4.76
CA GLY A 42 -0.79 -3.50 6.13
C GLY A 42 -1.09 -4.94 6.56
N LYS A 43 -0.81 -5.28 7.82
CA LYS A 43 -0.96 -6.64 8.35
C LYS A 43 -2.30 -6.91 9.05
N LEU A 44 -3.13 -5.88 9.20
CA LEU A 44 -4.35 -5.95 10.02
C LEU A 44 -5.56 -5.47 9.23
N LEU A 45 -6.50 -6.39 9.04
CA LEU A 45 -7.81 -6.12 8.48
C LEU A 45 -8.78 -5.70 9.60
N ILE A 46 -9.46 -4.57 9.41
CA ILE A 46 -10.45 -4.04 10.35
C ILE A 46 -11.84 -4.25 9.74
N PRO A 47 -12.62 -5.22 10.27
CA PRO A 47 -13.96 -5.48 9.77
C PRO A 47 -14.90 -4.33 10.16
N ILE A 48 -15.72 -3.92 9.21
CA ILE A 48 -16.80 -2.94 9.35
C ILE A 48 -18.08 -3.71 9.04
N VAL A 49 -18.71 -4.24 10.10
CA VAL A 49 -19.73 -5.28 10.03
C VAL A 49 -21.12 -4.66 9.90
N GLU A 50 -21.81 -4.96 8.80
CA GLU A 50 -23.19 -4.47 8.58
C GLU A 50 -24.17 -5.06 9.62
N ARG A 51 -25.05 -4.19 10.12
CA ARG A 51 -26.11 -4.52 11.07
C ARG A 51 -27.48 -4.55 10.37
N PRO A 52 -28.47 -5.28 10.93
CA PRO A 52 -29.83 -5.30 10.38
C PRO A 52 -30.53 -3.92 10.34
N ASP A 53 -30.08 -2.95 11.15
CA ASP A 53 -30.61 -1.58 11.19
C ASP A 53 -29.95 -0.63 10.18
N GLY A 54 -29.10 -1.15 9.27
CA GLY A 54 -28.41 -0.37 8.23
C GLY A 54 -27.22 0.44 8.73
N LYS A 55 -26.75 0.17 9.96
CA LYS A 55 -25.53 0.72 10.54
C LYS A 55 -24.40 -0.30 10.48
N TYR A 56 -23.21 0.09 10.92
CA TYR A 56 -22.02 -0.76 10.92
C TYR A 56 -21.35 -0.78 12.28
N ASP A 57 -21.00 -1.97 12.78
CA ASP A 57 -20.15 -2.12 13.95
C ASP A 57 -18.68 -2.25 13.53
N ALA A 58 -17.79 -1.53 14.19
CA ALA A 58 -16.34 -1.63 13.99
C ALA A 58 -15.59 -1.41 15.31
N SER A 59 -14.31 -1.79 15.35
CA SER A 59 -13.44 -1.52 16.49
C SER A 59 -12.10 -0.97 16.03
N LEU A 60 -11.62 0.07 16.71
CA LEU A 60 -10.33 0.69 16.42
C LEU A 60 -9.63 1.01 17.73
N TYR A 61 -8.42 0.48 17.94
CA TYR A 61 -7.69 0.57 19.21
C TYR A 61 -8.46 0.03 20.44
N GLY A 62 -9.37 -0.91 20.21
CA GLY A 62 -10.23 -1.47 21.26
C GLY A 62 -11.47 -0.63 21.56
N ASP A 63 -11.58 0.58 20.99
CA ASP A 63 -12.78 1.40 21.11
C ASP A 63 -13.84 0.94 20.11
N PRO A 64 -15.07 0.61 20.55
CA PRO A 64 -16.16 0.24 19.66
C PRO A 64 -16.77 1.46 18.97
N TYR A 65 -17.17 1.29 17.71
CA TYR A 65 -17.86 2.28 16.89
C TYR A 65 -19.17 1.68 16.38
N VAL A 66 -20.21 2.51 16.33
CA VAL A 66 -21.44 2.24 15.59
C VAL A 66 -21.59 3.35 14.56
N LEU A 67 -21.33 3.02 13.30
CA LEU A 67 -21.23 3.96 12.19
C LEU A 67 -22.52 3.92 11.35
N THR A 68 -22.94 5.08 10.86
CA THR A 68 -23.87 5.19 9.74
C THR A 68 -23.13 5.05 8.41
N GLU A 69 -23.84 4.76 7.32
CA GLU A 69 -23.25 4.68 5.98
C GLU A 69 -22.43 5.93 5.60
N GLU A 70 -22.88 7.12 6.03
CA GLU A 70 -22.17 8.38 5.77
C GLU A 70 -20.85 8.51 6.54
N GLU A 71 -20.73 7.84 7.70
CA GLU A 71 -19.53 7.87 8.55
C GLU A 71 -18.49 6.82 8.16
N VAL A 72 -18.89 5.77 7.44
CA VAL A 72 -17.99 4.67 7.06
C VAL A 72 -16.78 5.16 6.25
N PRO A 73 -16.91 6.01 5.20
CA PRO A 73 -15.75 6.46 4.42
C PRO A 73 -14.67 7.18 5.25
N ASP A 74 -15.08 7.97 6.25
CA ASP A 74 -14.16 8.67 7.15
C ASP A 74 -13.48 7.69 8.12
N PHE A 75 -14.20 6.66 8.59
CA PHE A 75 -13.61 5.59 9.39
C PHE A 75 -12.60 4.76 8.58
N GLU A 76 -12.95 4.36 7.36
CA GLU A 76 -12.04 3.64 6.45
C GLU A 76 -10.76 4.45 6.21
N LYS A 77 -10.90 5.75 5.95
CA LYS A 77 -9.76 6.66 5.82
C LYS A 77 -8.93 6.70 7.10
N LYS A 78 -9.57 6.78 8.28
CA LYS A 78 -8.87 6.74 9.56
C LYS A 78 -8.02 5.46 9.68
N CYS A 79 -8.58 4.29 9.36
CA CYS A 79 -7.87 3.01 9.35
C CYS A 79 -6.64 3.01 8.43
N ARG A 80 -6.81 3.43 7.16
CA ARG A 80 -5.70 3.48 6.19
C ARG A 80 -4.57 4.42 6.60
N MET A 81 -4.89 5.50 7.30
CA MET A 81 -3.89 6.45 7.80
C MET A 81 -3.00 5.86 8.91
N ILE A 82 -3.46 4.80 9.59
CA ILE A 82 -2.80 4.13 10.72
C ILE A 82 -2.43 2.68 10.43
N THR A 83 -2.07 2.35 9.18
CA THR A 83 -1.57 1.03 8.73
C THR A 83 -2.59 -0.09 8.60
N TYR A 84 -3.88 0.18 8.77
CA TYR A 84 -4.92 -0.86 8.76
C TYR A 84 -5.71 -0.89 7.45
N ILE A 85 -6.15 -2.10 7.09
CA ILE A 85 -6.95 -2.37 5.90
C ILE A 85 -8.43 -2.45 6.31
N PRO A 86 -9.24 -1.39 6.10
CA PRO A 86 -10.66 -1.47 6.40
C PRO A 86 -11.37 -2.40 5.41
N TYR A 87 -12.31 -3.21 5.90
CA TYR A 87 -13.08 -4.14 5.09
C TYR A 87 -14.55 -4.14 5.51
N ARG A 88 -15.43 -3.69 4.62
CA ARG A 88 -16.88 -3.80 4.84
C ARG A 88 -17.30 -5.25 4.66
N THR A 89 -18.06 -5.79 5.61
CA THR A 89 -18.35 -7.22 5.69
C THR A 89 -19.65 -7.50 6.46
N THR A 90 -20.02 -8.77 6.59
CA THR A 90 -21.18 -9.24 7.36
C THR A 90 -20.74 -10.13 8.52
N SER A 91 -21.62 -10.37 9.49
CA SER A 91 -21.31 -11.27 10.60
C SER A 91 -21.00 -12.70 10.14
N GLU A 92 -21.72 -13.19 9.13
CA GLU A 92 -21.49 -14.51 8.52
C GLU A 92 -20.13 -14.60 7.85
N GLU A 93 -19.72 -13.56 7.12
CA GLU A 93 -18.40 -13.53 6.48
C GLU A 93 -17.27 -13.42 7.51
N VAL A 94 -17.47 -12.69 8.62
CA VAL A 94 -16.50 -12.66 9.72
C VAL A 94 -16.29 -14.06 10.33
N GLU A 95 -17.36 -14.83 10.55
CA GLU A 95 -17.26 -16.22 11.00
C GLU A 95 -16.48 -17.07 9.98
N ARG A 96 -16.78 -16.90 8.70
CA ARG A 96 -16.05 -17.58 7.62
C ARG A 96 -14.56 -17.24 7.58
N ILE A 97 -14.19 -15.96 7.73
CA ILE A 97 -12.79 -15.52 7.80
C ILE A 97 -12.07 -16.16 9.00
N ALA A 98 -12.78 -16.37 10.10
CA ALA A 98 -12.21 -17.00 11.30
C ALA A 98 -11.99 -18.50 11.12
N GLU A 99 -12.91 -19.20 10.44
CA GLU A 99 -12.92 -20.66 10.32
C GLU A 99 -12.17 -21.20 9.09
N GLU A 100 -12.21 -20.47 7.96
CA GLU A 100 -11.63 -20.90 6.68
C GLU A 100 -10.29 -20.19 6.41
N GLU A 101 -9.17 -20.87 6.73
CA GLU A 101 -7.82 -20.34 6.55
C GLU A 101 -7.52 -19.89 5.11
N GLN A 102 -7.83 -20.72 4.11
CA GLN A 102 -7.58 -20.37 2.70
C GLN A 102 -8.38 -19.14 2.28
N TYR A 103 -9.64 -19.05 2.70
CA TYR A 103 -10.49 -17.91 2.37
C TYR A 103 -9.96 -16.61 2.99
N ARG A 104 -9.46 -16.69 4.23
CA ARG A 104 -8.78 -15.57 4.88
C ARG A 104 -7.55 -15.14 4.09
N GLU A 105 -6.67 -16.07 3.71
CA GLU A 105 -5.47 -15.74 2.93
C GLU A 105 -5.81 -15.10 1.57
N ASP A 106 -6.77 -15.66 0.84
CA ASP A 106 -7.24 -15.12 -0.45
C ASP A 106 -7.84 -13.71 -0.29
N LEU A 107 -8.59 -13.49 0.79
CA LEU A 107 -9.14 -12.18 1.12
C LEU A 107 -8.03 -11.16 1.40
N PHE A 108 -7.05 -11.51 2.24
CA PHE A 108 -5.93 -10.62 2.55
C PHE A 108 -5.15 -10.25 1.28
N GLU A 109 -4.79 -11.24 0.46
CA GLU A 109 -4.10 -11.01 -0.81
C GLU A 109 -4.87 -10.06 -1.73
N ARG A 110 -6.19 -10.27 -1.87
CA ARG A 110 -7.06 -9.38 -2.65
C ARG A 110 -7.03 -7.95 -2.12
N MET A 111 -7.18 -7.79 -0.80
CA MET A 111 -7.25 -6.47 -0.17
C MET A 111 -5.92 -5.72 -0.24
N GLU A 112 -4.80 -6.42 -0.14
CA GLU A 112 -3.47 -5.84 -0.35
C GLU A 112 -3.31 -5.35 -1.80
N CYS A 113 -3.69 -6.18 -2.78
CA CYS A 113 -3.67 -5.77 -4.18
C CYS A 113 -4.55 -4.54 -4.46
N GLU A 114 -5.75 -4.48 -3.87
CA GLU A 114 -6.64 -3.32 -3.99
C GLU A 114 -6.05 -2.07 -3.34
N THR A 115 -5.37 -2.23 -2.21
CA THR A 115 -4.66 -1.13 -1.53
C THR A 115 -3.56 -0.57 -2.43
N ILE A 116 -2.75 -1.44 -3.04
CA ILE A 116 -1.67 -1.01 -3.94
C ILE A 116 -2.24 -0.35 -5.20
N ARG A 117 -3.26 -0.93 -5.84
CA ARG A 117 -3.95 -0.30 -6.98
C ARG A 117 -4.39 1.11 -6.63
N TYR A 118 -5.04 1.28 -5.46
CA TYR A 118 -5.44 2.60 -4.98
C TYR A 118 -4.25 3.53 -4.79
N TRP A 119 -3.16 3.07 -4.16
CA TRP A 119 -1.97 3.87 -3.93
C TRP A 119 -1.30 4.37 -5.22
N LEU A 120 -1.26 3.54 -6.26
CA LEU A 120 -0.71 3.91 -7.56
C LEU A 120 -1.53 5.04 -8.21
N THR A 121 -2.86 5.06 -8.03
CA THR A 121 -3.70 6.18 -8.50
C THR A 121 -3.36 7.53 -7.87
N LEU A 122 -2.64 7.54 -6.73
CA LEU A 122 -2.27 8.78 -6.05
C LEU A 122 -1.03 9.47 -6.63
N ILE A 123 -0.26 8.78 -7.49
CA ILE A 123 1.02 9.23 -8.03
C ILE A 123 0.87 10.42 -8.99
N PRO A 124 0.02 10.37 -10.04
CA PRO A 124 0.00 11.40 -11.09
C PRO A 124 -0.28 12.82 -10.55
N ASP A 125 -1.09 12.93 -9.51
CA ASP A 125 -1.45 14.22 -8.90
C ASP A 125 -0.38 14.80 -7.97
N ARG A 126 0.61 13.98 -7.55
CA ARG A 126 1.55 14.33 -6.48
C ARG A 126 2.99 14.38 -6.94
N VAL A 127 3.35 13.56 -7.92
CA VAL A 127 4.73 13.40 -8.39
C VAL A 127 4.90 14.13 -9.72
N PRO A 128 5.92 15.01 -9.86
CA PRO A 128 6.24 15.65 -11.14
C PRO A 128 6.41 14.60 -12.26
N PRO A 129 5.88 14.80 -13.49
CA PRO A 129 5.86 13.78 -14.54
C PRO A 129 7.24 13.22 -14.95
N ASP A 130 8.31 13.96 -14.69
CA ASP A 130 9.70 13.63 -14.95
C ASP A 130 10.39 12.88 -13.80
N CYS A 131 9.77 12.81 -12.62
CA CYS A 131 10.26 12.05 -11.48
C CYS A 131 9.83 10.57 -11.58
N LYS A 132 10.82 9.66 -11.50
CA LYS A 132 10.62 8.20 -11.49
C LYS A 132 10.10 7.73 -10.13
N VAL A 133 9.21 6.73 -10.10
CA VAL A 133 8.72 6.09 -8.88
C VAL A 133 9.02 4.60 -8.96
N VAL A 134 10.15 4.21 -8.39
CA VAL A 134 10.61 2.82 -8.33
C VAL A 134 9.99 2.15 -7.11
N ILE A 135 9.33 1.01 -7.31
CA ILE A 135 8.67 0.24 -6.25
C ILE A 135 9.15 -1.21 -6.30
N SER A 136 9.64 -1.70 -5.17
CA SER A 136 10.09 -3.07 -4.94
C SER A 136 9.38 -3.59 -3.68
N PRO A 137 8.46 -4.56 -3.81
CA PRO A 137 7.84 -5.21 -2.66
C PRO A 137 8.86 -5.96 -1.78
N GLY A 138 8.55 -6.11 -0.50
CA GLY A 138 9.36 -6.87 0.47
C GLY A 138 8.90 -8.31 0.68
N ASN A 139 9.46 -8.96 1.69
CA ASN A 139 9.14 -10.35 2.01
C ASN A 139 7.75 -10.56 2.62
N ASP A 140 7.17 -9.54 3.24
CA ASP A 140 5.82 -9.62 3.83
C ASP A 140 4.72 -9.28 2.83
N ASP A 141 5.07 -8.76 1.65
CA ASP A 141 4.15 -8.44 0.58
C ASP A 141 3.85 -9.70 -0.26
N LYS A 142 2.58 -9.91 -0.64
CA LYS A 142 2.19 -11.04 -1.50
C LYS A 142 2.73 -10.84 -2.93
N PHE A 143 3.22 -11.91 -3.55
CA PHE A 143 3.70 -11.90 -4.95
C PHE A 143 2.70 -11.35 -5.97
N SER A 144 1.40 -11.45 -5.69
CA SER A 144 0.34 -10.88 -6.53
C SER A 144 0.43 -9.35 -6.69
N ILE A 145 1.11 -8.66 -5.77
CA ILE A 145 1.35 -7.22 -5.82
C ILE A 145 2.31 -6.85 -6.97
N ASP A 146 3.24 -7.73 -7.31
CA ASP A 146 4.19 -7.51 -8.40
C ASP A 146 3.45 -7.26 -9.71
N GLU A 147 2.46 -8.09 -10.01
CA GLU A 147 1.62 -7.97 -11.21
C GLU A 147 0.77 -6.69 -11.18
N VAL A 148 0.35 -6.23 -10.00
CA VAL A 148 -0.36 -4.96 -9.85
C VAL A 148 0.53 -3.79 -10.24
N ILE A 149 1.79 -3.78 -9.79
CA ILE A 149 2.74 -2.70 -10.09
C ILE A 149 3.15 -2.75 -11.56
N ARG A 150 3.49 -3.94 -12.09
CA ARG A 150 3.87 -4.13 -13.49
C ARG A 150 2.77 -3.74 -14.47
N ALA A 151 1.50 -3.94 -14.10
CA ALA A 151 0.36 -3.63 -14.96
C ALA A 151 -0.07 -2.15 -14.91
N ASP A 152 0.54 -1.32 -14.06
CA ASP A 152 0.17 0.08 -13.96
C ASP A 152 0.50 0.84 -15.26
N PRO A 153 -0.45 1.60 -15.84
CA PRO A 153 -0.24 2.29 -17.10
C PRO A 153 0.57 3.58 -16.96
N ASN A 154 0.86 4.06 -15.74
CA ASN A 154 1.62 5.29 -15.54
C ASN A 154 3.12 5.03 -15.82
N PRO A 155 3.73 5.71 -16.81
CA PRO A 155 5.14 5.50 -17.16
C PRO A 155 6.12 5.91 -16.05
N GLN A 156 5.67 6.65 -15.03
CA GLN A 156 6.51 6.97 -13.86
C GLN A 156 6.67 5.78 -12.92
N VAL A 157 5.72 4.84 -12.92
CA VAL A 157 5.72 3.67 -12.04
C VAL A 157 6.65 2.62 -12.64
N ILE A 158 7.68 2.26 -11.88
CA ILE A 158 8.69 1.30 -12.29
C ILE A 158 8.69 0.17 -11.27
N PHE A 159 8.40 -1.05 -11.72
CA PHE A 159 8.66 -2.25 -10.94
C PHE A 159 10.17 -2.44 -10.84
N GLY A 160 10.71 -2.39 -9.61
CA GLY A 160 12.16 -2.40 -9.35
C GLY A 160 12.70 -3.68 -8.73
N GLU A 161 11.83 -4.61 -8.32
CA GLU A 161 12.28 -5.84 -7.65
C GLU A 161 13.05 -6.74 -8.62
N GLU A 162 14.28 -7.09 -8.24
CA GLU A 162 15.26 -7.84 -9.05
C GLU A 162 15.63 -7.17 -10.39
N GLU A 163 15.35 -5.88 -10.57
CA GLU A 163 15.63 -5.13 -11.79
C GLU A 163 16.68 -4.03 -11.55
N VAL A 164 17.58 -3.82 -12.52
CA VAL A 164 18.50 -2.68 -12.53
C VAL A 164 17.82 -1.51 -13.23
N VAL A 165 17.50 -0.47 -12.48
CA VAL A 165 16.79 0.72 -12.97
C VAL A 165 17.78 1.86 -13.18
N ASP A 166 17.96 2.27 -14.43
CA ASP A 166 18.69 3.49 -14.78
C ASP A 166 17.96 4.73 -14.25
N LEU A 167 18.69 5.66 -13.64
CA LEU A 167 18.14 6.93 -13.13
C LEU A 167 18.41 8.08 -14.10
N ASP A 168 19.64 8.25 -14.59
CA ASP A 168 20.07 9.38 -15.43
C ASP A 168 21.09 9.05 -16.52
N GLY A 169 21.32 7.78 -16.84
CA GLY A 169 22.33 7.31 -17.78
C GLY A 169 23.74 7.19 -17.21
N GLU A 170 23.96 7.62 -15.96
CA GLU A 170 25.22 7.48 -15.23
C GLU A 170 25.06 6.72 -13.90
N HIS A 171 23.88 6.80 -13.28
CA HIS A 171 23.55 6.18 -12.00
C HIS A 171 22.41 5.16 -12.15
N GLU A 172 22.52 4.05 -11.43
CA GLU A 172 21.54 2.96 -11.42
C GLU A 172 21.12 2.63 -9.98
N VAL A 173 19.93 2.05 -9.82
CA VAL A 173 19.46 1.44 -8.58
C VAL A 173 19.04 -0.01 -8.84
N LEU A 174 19.44 -0.92 -7.95
CA LEU A 174 19.00 -2.31 -7.91
C LEU A 174 18.24 -2.52 -6.59
N CYS A 175 17.02 -3.05 -6.68
CA CYS A 175 16.24 -3.41 -5.49
C CYS A 175 16.15 -4.94 -5.36
N PHE A 176 16.19 -5.43 -4.12
CA PHE A 176 16.13 -6.85 -3.81
C PHE A 176 15.49 -7.02 -2.43
N GLY A 177 14.18 -7.22 -2.40
CA GLY A 177 13.36 -7.34 -1.19
C GLY A 177 13.45 -8.72 -0.52
N TRP A 178 13.77 -9.77 -1.28
CA TRP A 178 13.94 -11.11 -0.73
C TRP A 178 15.29 -11.28 0.00
N SER A 179 15.29 -11.12 1.32
CA SER A 179 16.45 -11.43 2.16
C SER A 179 16.33 -12.81 2.81
N ASN A 180 17.46 -13.36 3.28
CA ASN A 180 17.48 -14.65 4.00
C ASN A 180 16.52 -14.60 5.20
N PRO A 181 15.86 -15.72 5.56
CA PRO A 181 14.97 -15.76 6.72
C PRO A 181 15.67 -15.16 7.95
N THR A 182 15.00 -14.21 8.60
CA THR A 182 15.49 -13.57 9.83
C THR A 182 15.96 -14.64 10.83
N PRO A 183 17.19 -14.52 11.39
CA PRO A 183 17.73 -15.48 12.35
C PRO A 183 16.86 -15.76 13.56
#